data_AF-A0A2N6A0N4-F1
#
_entry.id   AF-A0A2N6A0N4-F1
#
_cell.length_a   1.000
_cell.length_b   1.000
_cell.length_c   1.000
_cell.angle_alpha   90.00
_cell.angle_beta   90.00
_cell.angle_gamma   90.00
#
_symmetry.space_group_name_H-M   'P 1'
#
loop_
_entity.id
_entity.type
_entity.pdbx_description
1 polymer ?
#
loop_
_entity_poly.entity_id
_entity_poly.type
_entity_poly.pdbx_seq_one_letter_code
_entity_poly.pdbx_strand_id
1 'polypeptide(L)'
;MKRSLMTIALAAVVALSTMTVSAQDAQPLSDKQIELIKENVLDNLDHPSMEVRAGTMQLLIELKNNYPTYDFNYAVLPMMETLKNDDKAEFRILAALALYHLDSDLGRFAVERRAKFDDNPRVARHCSALVRNWGQSSFSTDLIAETQREL
;
A
#
# COMPACT_ATOMS: atom_id res chain seq x y z
N MET A 1 -0.61 -44.36 -46.91
CA MET A 1 0.26 -43.16 -46.98
C MET A 1 -0.39 -41.85 -46.49
N LYS A 2 -1.69 -41.79 -46.15
CA LYS A 2 -2.36 -40.55 -45.69
C LYS A 2 -2.44 -40.37 -44.15
N ARG A 3 -2.11 -41.40 -43.36
CA ARG A 3 -2.18 -41.34 -41.89
C ARG A 3 -0.86 -40.94 -41.20
N SER A 4 0.25 -40.91 -41.95
CA SER A 4 1.58 -40.56 -41.40
C SER A 4 1.95 -39.08 -41.57
N LEU A 5 1.16 -38.30 -42.32
CA LEU A 5 1.39 -36.86 -42.54
C LEU A 5 0.65 -35.99 -41.52
N MET A 6 -0.27 -36.56 -40.75
CA MET A 6 -1.12 -35.79 -39.83
C MET A 6 -0.52 -35.66 -38.42
N THR A 7 0.44 -36.51 -38.05
CA THR A 7 1.10 -36.49 -36.73
C THR A 7 2.28 -35.51 -36.64
N ILE A 8 2.83 -35.05 -37.77
CA ILE A 8 3.92 -34.06 -37.76
C ILE A 8 3.36 -32.63 -37.61
N ALA A 9 2.12 -32.38 -38.04
CA ALA A 9 1.48 -31.06 -37.93
C ALA A 9 1.09 -30.68 -36.49
N LEU A 10 0.94 -31.63 -35.57
CA LEU A 10 0.54 -31.36 -34.18
C LEU A 10 1.71 -31.02 -33.25
N ALA A 11 2.94 -31.43 -33.62
CA ALA A 11 4.14 -31.14 -32.82
C ALA A 11 4.69 -29.72 -33.05
N ALA A 12 4.35 -29.07 -34.18
CA ALA A 12 4.82 -27.73 -34.51
C ALA A 12 4.04 -26.60 -33.81
N VAL A 13 2.83 -26.89 -33.29
CA VAL A 13 1.99 -25.87 -32.62
C VAL A 13 2.35 -25.70 -31.14
N VAL A 14 2.92 -26.71 -30.49
CA VAL A 14 3.30 -26.65 -29.06
C VAL A 14 4.62 -25.91 -28.83
N ALA A 15 5.44 -25.73 -29.88
CA ALA A 15 6.74 -25.07 -29.77
C ALA A 15 6.68 -23.52 -29.82
N LEU A 16 5.53 -22.92 -30.09
CA LEU A 16 5.40 -21.45 -30.18
C LEU A 16 4.91 -20.77 -28.89
N SER A 17 4.62 -21.51 -27.82
CA SER A 17 3.99 -20.96 -26.62
C SER A 17 4.96 -20.48 -25.53
N THR A 18 6.27 -20.62 -25.70
CA THR A 18 7.26 -20.06 -24.77
C THR A 18 7.77 -18.70 -25.26
N MET A 19 6.87 -17.83 -25.71
CA MET A 19 7.17 -16.40 -25.68
C MET A 19 7.28 -16.02 -24.21
N THR A 20 8.51 -16.06 -23.71
CA THR A 20 8.90 -15.41 -22.47
C THR A 20 8.52 -13.95 -22.61
N VAL A 21 7.34 -13.60 -22.11
CA VAL A 21 7.00 -12.23 -21.76
C VAL A 21 8.08 -11.84 -20.76
N SER A 22 9.11 -11.14 -21.23
CA SER A 22 10.00 -10.44 -20.31
C SER A 22 9.08 -9.50 -19.54
N ALA A 23 8.96 -9.73 -18.24
CA ALA A 23 8.40 -8.72 -17.35
C ALA A 23 9.19 -7.44 -17.65
N GLN A 24 8.53 -6.45 -18.25
CA GLN A 24 9.15 -5.14 -18.38
C GLN A 24 9.32 -4.65 -16.96
N ASP A 25 10.56 -4.68 -16.46
CA ASP A 25 10.90 -4.02 -15.20
C ASP A 25 10.40 -2.59 -15.31
N ALA A 26 9.42 -2.24 -14.47
CA ALA A 26 8.85 -0.91 -14.45
C ALA A 26 9.99 0.07 -14.23
N GLN A 27 10.18 0.99 -15.18
CA GLN A 27 11.19 2.03 -15.03
C GLN A 27 10.87 2.83 -13.75
N PRO A 28 11.87 3.14 -12.91
CA PRO A 28 11.66 3.96 -11.73
C PRO A 28 11.11 5.34 -12.14
N LEU A 29 10.27 5.92 -11.28
CA LEU A 29 9.72 7.25 -11.48
C LEU A 29 10.85 8.28 -11.44
N SER A 30 10.81 9.25 -12.35
CA SER A 30 11.70 10.41 -12.30
C SER A 30 11.33 11.35 -11.16
N ASP A 31 12.30 12.14 -10.67
CA ASP A 31 12.08 13.14 -9.61
C ASP A 31 10.93 14.10 -9.93
N LYS A 32 10.79 14.48 -11.22
CA LYS A 32 9.68 15.33 -11.67
C LYS A 32 8.32 14.63 -11.50
N GLN A 33 8.23 13.33 -11.78
CA GLN A 33 6.99 12.58 -11.56
C GLN A 33 6.69 12.44 -10.08
N ILE A 34 7.71 12.24 -9.24
CA ILE A 34 7.55 12.16 -7.78
C ILE A 34 6.99 13.49 -7.22
N GLU A 35 7.55 14.63 -7.62
CA GLU A 35 7.07 15.93 -7.17
C GLU A 35 5.63 16.22 -7.65
N LEU A 36 5.30 15.86 -8.89
CA LEU A 36 3.91 15.98 -9.39
C LEU A 36 2.94 15.09 -8.60
N ILE A 37 3.33 13.86 -8.27
CA ILE A 37 2.51 12.96 -7.44
C ILE A 37 2.29 13.60 -6.06
N LYS A 38 3.33 14.13 -5.45
CA LYS A 38 3.27 14.78 -4.15
C LYS A 38 2.33 15.99 -4.15
N GLU A 39 2.46 16.89 -5.13
CA GLU A 39 1.59 18.06 -5.29
C GLU A 39 0.12 17.63 -5.41
N ASN A 40 -0.18 16.72 -6.36
CA ASN A 40 -1.55 16.25 -6.58
C ASN A 40 -2.13 15.52 -5.36
N VAL A 41 -1.32 14.73 -4.65
CA VAL A 41 -1.78 14.05 -3.43
C VAL A 41 -2.12 15.07 -2.36
N LEU A 42 -1.26 16.05 -2.10
CA LEU A 42 -1.51 17.05 -1.07
C LEU A 42 -2.76 17.87 -1.39
N ASP A 43 -2.92 18.31 -2.64
CA ASP A 43 -4.10 19.05 -3.08
C ASP A 43 -5.38 18.23 -2.94
N ASN A 44 -5.34 16.95 -3.33
CA ASN A 44 -6.51 16.08 -3.24
C ASN A 44 -6.89 15.72 -1.80
N LEU A 45 -5.94 15.69 -0.87
CA LEU A 45 -6.22 15.43 0.54
C LEU A 45 -6.89 16.62 1.23
N ASP A 46 -6.65 17.84 0.75
CA ASP A 46 -7.33 19.06 1.22
C ASP A 46 -8.62 19.38 0.42
N HIS A 47 -8.93 18.56 -0.59
CA HIS A 47 -10.04 18.83 -1.49
C HIS A 47 -11.41 18.73 -0.77
N PRO A 48 -12.39 19.61 -1.07
CA PRO A 48 -13.69 19.62 -0.38
C PRO A 48 -14.56 18.38 -0.66
N SER A 49 -14.35 17.68 -1.78
CA SER A 49 -15.02 16.40 -2.05
C SER A 49 -14.43 15.29 -1.20
N MET A 50 -15.31 14.66 -0.42
CA MET A 50 -15.00 13.49 0.40
C MET A 50 -14.52 12.31 -0.46
N GLU A 51 -15.09 12.13 -1.64
CA GLU A 51 -14.74 11.06 -2.57
C GLU A 51 -13.30 11.22 -3.08
N VAL A 52 -12.89 12.45 -3.39
CA VAL A 52 -11.51 12.77 -3.82
C VAL A 52 -10.52 12.48 -2.68
N ARG A 53 -10.83 12.93 -1.45
CA ARG A 53 -9.99 12.66 -0.28
C ARG A 53 -9.87 11.16 -0.02
N ALA A 54 -10.98 10.42 0.02
CA ALA A 54 -10.99 8.98 0.27
C ALA A 54 -10.25 8.19 -0.83
N GLY A 55 -10.49 8.54 -2.10
CA GLY A 55 -9.78 7.94 -3.23
C GLY A 55 -8.26 8.18 -3.13
N THR A 56 -7.86 9.35 -2.64
CA THR A 56 -6.44 9.69 -2.46
C THR A 56 -5.80 8.96 -1.29
N MET A 57 -6.52 8.75 -0.17
CA MET A 57 -6.04 7.89 0.93
C MET A 57 -5.82 6.45 0.47
N GLN A 58 -6.76 5.92 -0.33
CA GLN A 58 -6.65 4.58 -0.91
C GLN A 58 -5.47 4.50 -1.88
N LEU A 59 -5.30 5.51 -2.74
CA LEU A 59 -4.16 5.61 -3.64
C LEU A 59 -2.82 5.61 -2.87
N LEU A 60 -2.73 6.31 -1.75
CA LEU A 60 -1.52 6.32 -0.93
C LEU A 60 -1.16 4.94 -0.37
N ILE A 61 -2.15 4.16 0.05
CA ILE A 61 -1.95 2.76 0.47
C ILE A 61 -1.38 1.94 -0.69
N GLU A 62 -1.98 2.07 -1.87
CA GLU A 62 -1.55 1.35 -3.07
C GLU A 62 -0.15 1.75 -3.51
N LEU A 63 0.15 3.05 -3.52
CA LEU A 63 1.47 3.58 -3.85
C LEU A 63 2.53 3.06 -2.89
N LYS A 64 2.28 3.11 -1.58
CA LYS A 64 3.26 2.62 -0.59
C LYS A 64 3.48 1.11 -0.70
N ASN A 65 2.44 0.33 -0.97
CA ASN A 65 2.56 -1.12 -1.13
C ASN A 65 3.30 -1.51 -2.42
N ASN A 66 3.02 -0.82 -3.53
CA ASN A 66 3.61 -1.12 -4.84
C ASN A 66 5.00 -0.50 -5.02
N TYR A 67 5.29 0.59 -4.31
CA TYR A 67 6.52 1.38 -4.43
C TYR A 67 7.11 1.70 -3.04
N PRO A 68 7.48 0.68 -2.23
CA PRO A 68 7.82 0.85 -0.82
C PRO A 68 9.06 1.71 -0.55
N THR A 69 9.95 1.83 -1.54
CA THR A 69 11.19 2.62 -1.46
C THR A 69 10.99 4.12 -1.66
N TYR A 70 9.82 4.55 -2.13
CA TYR A 70 9.52 5.97 -2.34
C TYR A 70 9.05 6.61 -1.03
N ASP A 71 9.41 7.88 -0.86
CA ASP A 71 9.04 8.66 0.32
C ASP A 71 7.65 9.26 0.16
N PHE A 72 6.72 8.79 0.99
CA PHE A 72 5.35 9.29 1.09
C PHE A 72 5.06 9.97 2.44
N ASN A 73 6.11 10.30 3.22
CA ASN A 73 5.96 10.87 4.57
C ASN A 73 5.24 12.22 4.59
N TYR A 74 5.24 12.95 3.47
CA TYR A 74 4.48 14.19 3.32
C TYR A 74 2.97 14.02 3.57
N ALA A 75 2.43 12.80 3.39
CA ALA A 75 1.02 12.51 3.62
C ALA A 75 0.68 12.19 5.09
N VAL A 76 1.67 11.99 5.96
CA VAL A 76 1.43 11.55 7.35
C VAL A 76 0.62 12.59 8.13
N LEU A 77 1.00 13.86 8.08
CA LEU A 77 0.30 14.93 8.82
C LEU A 77 -1.16 15.11 8.35
N PRO A 78 -1.45 15.21 7.03
CA PRO A 78 -2.84 15.20 6.55
C PRO A 78 -3.67 13.99 7.02
N MET A 79 -3.06 12.80 7.07
CA MET A 79 -3.75 11.60 7.54
C MET A 79 -4.01 11.63 9.04
N MET A 80 -3.05 12.13 9.83
CA MET A 80 -3.26 12.34 11.27
C MET A 80 -4.38 13.34 11.55
N GLU A 81 -4.45 14.41 10.76
CA GLU A 81 -5.52 15.41 10.87
C GLU A 81 -6.89 14.80 10.57
N THR A 82 -6.99 14.05 9.46
CA THR A 82 -8.21 13.31 9.11
C THR A 82 -8.62 12.32 10.21
N LEU A 83 -7.66 11.52 10.70
CA LEU A 83 -7.89 10.55 11.77
C LEU A 83 -8.38 11.21 13.07
N LYS A 84 -7.91 12.41 13.37
CA LYS A 84 -8.25 13.12 14.61
C LYS A 84 -9.59 13.83 14.52
N ASN A 85 -9.87 14.49 13.40
CA ASN A 85 -10.89 15.54 13.34
C ASN A 85 -12.04 15.25 12.36
N ASP A 86 -11.96 14.24 11.50
CA ASP A 86 -13.06 13.98 10.56
C ASP A 86 -14.30 13.44 11.29
N ASP A 87 -15.45 14.06 11.02
CA ASP A 87 -16.73 13.71 11.64
C ASP A 87 -17.15 12.27 11.33
N LYS A 88 -16.74 11.74 10.17
CA LYS A 88 -17.13 10.42 9.70
C LYS A 88 -16.14 9.36 10.18
N ALA A 89 -16.64 8.40 10.95
CA ALA A 89 -15.85 7.28 11.45
C ALA A 89 -15.16 6.48 10.33
N GLU A 90 -15.81 6.32 9.17
CA GLU A 90 -15.27 5.63 8.01
C GLU A 90 -14.00 6.31 7.47
N PHE A 91 -13.97 7.64 7.46
CA PHE A 91 -12.83 8.43 7.00
C PHE A 91 -11.68 8.36 8.00
N ARG A 92 -12.00 8.45 9.30
CA ARG A 92 -11.01 8.22 10.36
C ARG A 92 -10.39 6.82 10.27
N ILE A 93 -11.20 5.79 10.03
CA ILE A 93 -10.71 4.41 9.87
C ILE A 93 -9.82 4.29 8.63
N LEU A 94 -10.19 4.91 7.50
CA LEU A 94 -9.39 4.89 6.28
C LEU A 94 -8.05 5.62 6.47
N ALA A 95 -8.06 6.77 7.15
CA ALA A 95 -6.83 7.49 7.49
C ALA A 95 -5.93 6.68 8.44
N ALA A 96 -6.50 5.98 9.43
CA ALA A 96 -5.74 5.05 10.28
C ALA A 96 -5.10 3.93 9.47
N LEU A 97 -5.81 3.38 8.49
CA LEU A 97 -5.27 2.36 7.59
C LEU A 97 -4.16 2.92 6.70
N ALA A 98 -4.32 4.13 6.16
CA ALA A 98 -3.26 4.79 5.40
C ALA A 98 -2.00 5.01 6.25
N LEU A 99 -2.15 5.52 7.49
CA LEU A 99 -1.04 5.65 8.43
C LEU A 99 -0.37 4.31 8.76
N TYR A 100 -1.15 3.22 8.81
CA TYR A 100 -0.63 1.87 8.99
C TYR A 100 0.35 1.47 7.88
N HIS A 101 -0.01 1.72 6.62
CA HIS A 101 0.83 1.40 5.48
C HIS A 101 2.02 2.37 5.32
N LEU A 102 1.83 3.66 5.58
CA LEU A 102 2.90 4.66 5.51
C LEU A 102 4.03 4.38 6.53
N ASP A 103 3.67 3.76 7.65
CA ASP A 103 4.59 3.20 8.63
C ASP A 103 5.58 4.18 9.26
N SER A 104 5.12 5.40 9.58
CA SER A 104 5.92 6.40 10.30
C SER A 104 5.68 6.36 11.81
N ASP A 105 6.69 6.77 12.60
CA ASP A 105 6.58 6.87 14.06
C ASP A 105 5.42 7.78 14.50
N LEU A 106 5.26 8.91 13.81
CA LEU A 106 4.15 9.84 14.05
C LEU A 106 2.79 9.21 13.73
N GLY A 107 2.69 8.47 12.62
CA GLY A 107 1.49 7.75 12.24
C GLY A 107 1.12 6.67 13.24
N ARG A 108 2.11 5.85 13.65
CA ARG A 108 1.96 4.84 14.70
C ARG A 108 1.45 5.44 16.00
N PHE A 109 2.09 6.52 16.46
CA PHE A 109 1.65 7.24 17.66
C PHE A 109 0.20 7.73 17.55
N ALA A 110 -0.19 8.30 16.40
CA ALA A 110 -1.55 8.78 16.18
C ALA A 110 -2.58 7.65 16.25
N VAL A 111 -2.30 6.52 15.58
CA VAL A 111 -3.17 5.34 15.59
C VAL A 111 -3.26 4.72 16.99
N GLU A 112 -2.15 4.62 17.73
CA GLU A 112 -2.15 4.17 19.13
C GLU A 112 -2.99 5.06 20.05
N ARG A 113 -2.92 6.38 19.85
CA ARG A 113 -3.73 7.33 20.62
C ARG A 113 -5.22 7.15 20.34
N ARG A 114 -5.61 6.95 19.09
CA ARG A 114 -7.01 6.69 18.73
C ARG A 114 -7.49 5.32 19.19
N ALA A 115 -6.62 4.30 19.18
CA ALA A 115 -6.95 2.98 19.73
C ALA A 115 -7.41 3.05 21.19
N LYS A 116 -6.86 3.98 21.99
CA LYS A 116 -7.15 4.14 23.42
C LYS A 116 -8.24 5.16 23.73
N PHE A 117 -8.31 6.25 22.96
CA PHE A 117 -9.05 7.46 23.34
C PHE A 117 -9.96 8.01 22.24
N ASP A 118 -10.18 7.27 21.15
CA ASP A 118 -11.18 7.69 20.17
C ASP A 118 -12.59 7.58 20.78
N ASP A 119 -13.43 8.56 20.48
CA ASP A 119 -14.80 8.66 20.98
C ASP A 119 -15.75 7.67 20.28
N ASN A 120 -15.39 7.24 19.07
CA ASN A 120 -16.13 6.28 18.31
C ASN A 120 -15.56 4.86 18.56
N PRO A 121 -16.35 3.95 19.15
CA PRO A 121 -15.87 2.61 19.50
C PRO A 121 -15.46 1.79 18.27
N ARG A 122 -16.03 2.07 17.09
CA ARG A 122 -15.63 1.42 15.84
C ARG A 122 -14.22 1.85 15.43
N VAL A 123 -13.92 3.14 15.46
CA VAL A 123 -12.58 3.69 15.15
C VAL A 123 -11.55 3.14 16.13
N ALA A 124 -11.82 3.21 17.44
CA ALA A 124 -10.93 2.68 18.49
C ALA A 124 -10.63 1.19 18.28
N ARG A 125 -11.64 0.38 17.93
CA ARG A 125 -11.48 -1.05 17.64
C ARG A 125 -10.60 -1.32 16.43
N HIS A 126 -10.80 -0.60 15.32
CA HIS A 126 -9.98 -0.77 14.12
C HIS A 126 -8.54 -0.31 14.37
N CYS A 127 -8.32 0.83 15.01
CA CYS A 127 -6.98 1.30 15.39
C CYS A 127 -6.29 0.27 16.31
N SER A 128 -7.01 -0.28 17.29
CA SER A 128 -6.46 -1.34 18.16
C SER A 128 -6.04 -2.59 17.40
N ALA A 129 -6.73 -2.95 16.32
CA ALA A 129 -6.35 -4.07 15.46
C ALA A 129 -5.05 -3.76 14.69
N LEU A 130 -4.93 -2.57 14.12
CA LEU A 130 -3.71 -2.12 13.44
C LEU A 130 -2.50 -2.10 14.39
N VAL A 131 -2.67 -1.58 15.61
CA VAL A 131 -1.66 -1.60 16.68
C VAL A 131 -1.12 -3.01 16.97
N ARG A 132 -2.01 -4.00 17.07
CA ARG A 132 -1.59 -5.40 17.30
C ARG A 132 -0.83 -5.97 16.11
N ASN A 133 -1.26 -5.66 14.89
CA ASN A 133 -0.66 -6.21 13.67
C ASN A 133 0.78 -5.70 13.47
N TRP A 134 1.05 -4.43 13.77
CA TRP A 134 2.42 -3.90 13.73
C TRP A 134 3.39 -4.67 14.61
N GLY A 135 2.96 -5.06 15.82
CA GLY A 135 3.80 -5.85 16.74
C GLY A 135 4.12 -7.25 16.22
N GLN A 136 3.24 -7.84 15.41
CA GLN A 136 3.47 -9.15 14.80
C GLN A 136 4.38 -9.06 13.57
N SER A 137 4.22 -8.02 12.74
CA SER A 137 5.08 -7.79 11.57
C SER A 137 6.54 -7.56 11.97
N SER A 138 6.79 -6.75 13.02
CA SER A 138 8.16 -6.51 13.51
C SER A 138 8.86 -7.80 13.91
N PHE A 139 8.18 -8.66 14.68
CA PHE A 139 8.73 -9.95 15.13
C PHE A 139 9.07 -10.89 13.96
N SER A 140 8.23 -10.91 12.93
CA SER A 140 8.46 -11.74 11.73
C SER A 140 9.68 -11.26 10.94
N THR A 141 9.87 -9.95 10.78
CA THR A 141 11.00 -9.39 10.05
C THR A 141 12.32 -9.64 10.77
N ASP A 142 12.34 -9.50 12.10
CA ASP A 142 13.53 -9.75 12.92
C ASP A 142 13.98 -11.21 12.84
N LEU A 143 13.04 -12.16 12.83
CA LEU A 143 13.34 -13.59 12.70
C LEU A 143 13.97 -13.93 11.33
N ILE A 144 13.46 -13.35 10.25
CA ILE A 144 14.01 -13.55 8.90
C ILE A 144 15.43 -12.96 8.82
N ALA A 145 15.63 -11.75 9.35
CA ALA A 145 16.94 -11.09 9.36
C ALA A 145 17.98 -11.85 10.22
N GLU A 146 17.56 -12.48 11.31
CA GLU A 146 18.43 -13.35 12.11
C GLU A 146 18.81 -14.61 11.34
N THR A 147 17.83 -15.28 10.72
CA THR A 147 18.05 -16.52 9.97
C THR A 147 18.98 -16.30 8.78
N GLN A 148 18.91 -15.14 8.13
CA GLN A 148 19.81 -14.77 7.03
C GLN A 148 21.24 -14.42 7.47
N ARG A 149 21.48 -14.09 8.75
CA ARG A 149 22.82 -13.84 9.29
C ARG A 149 23.54 -15.12 9.70
N GLU A 150 22.80 -16.19 9.94
CA GLU A 150 23.34 -17.50 10.32
C GLU A 150 23.65 -18.44 9.12
N LEU A 151 23.35 -18.01 7.89
CA LEU A 151 23.66 -18.71 6.63
C LEU A 151 24.84 -18.07 5.90
#